data_AF-A0A2G1VPU9-F1
#
_entry.id   AF-A0A2G1VPU9-F1
#
_cell.length_a   1.000
_cell.length_b   1.000
_cell.length_c   1.000
_cell.angle_alpha   90.00
_cell.angle_beta   90.00
_cell.angle_gamma   90.00
#
_symmetry.space_group_name_H-M   'P 1'
#
loop_
_entity.id
_entity.type
_entity.pdbx_description
1 polymer ?
#
loop_
_entity_poly.entity_id
_entity_poly.type
_entity_poly.pdbx_seq_one_letter_code
_entity_poly.pdbx_strand_id
1 'polypeptide(L)'
;MNSERIEKDLKKLETSIKWFKRSAFLLILLGFACLYVVHWQNENVYPMQWNEVGDFLGGTMVGIWSLAGLFFIYVAFLGQKQQMIYQQQELKLNRDDLELNREEIRNTNAALELQRYEMANQNETAKRQQFESLFFNMIDTHLKIVADIDITVSGEGKITGRDVFARCLTKELGRANEGNSKIEAYRTAYAKYSTEFGHYYRFLYRIISRIDEQVFVSKSTLDPDGDIEKEYFLRNYEVRYEYTSIVRSLLSDEELEMLFYNMIFFHDLRFKPLIEKYCLLKNIPKPDKKISNPDYVFDIGAIRKNENSNLLKLSEFLE
;
A
#
# COMPACT_ATOMS: atom_id res chain seq x y z
N MET A 1 5.30 44.02 -12.25
CA MET A 1 5.94 45.33 -12.05
C MET A 1 7.41 45.18 -12.46
N ASN A 2 7.83 45.76 -13.58
CA ASN A 2 9.15 45.49 -14.20
C ASN A 2 10.29 45.70 -13.20
N SER A 3 11.09 44.66 -12.96
CA SER A 3 12.35 44.71 -12.21
C SER A 3 13.23 45.88 -12.67
N GLU A 4 13.28 46.10 -13.98
CA GLU A 4 13.99 47.21 -14.62
C GLU A 4 13.54 48.61 -14.15
N ARG A 5 12.24 48.80 -13.87
CA ARG A 5 11.71 50.08 -13.40
C ARG A 5 12.13 50.36 -11.97
N ILE A 6 12.10 49.33 -11.12
CA ILE A 6 12.54 49.42 -9.72
C ILE A 6 14.04 49.70 -9.66
N GLU A 7 14.84 49.01 -10.50
CA GLU A 7 16.27 49.25 -10.59
C GLU A 7 16.59 50.70 -11.04
N LYS A 8 15.84 51.23 -12.00
CA LYS A 8 15.96 52.63 -12.45
C LYS A 8 15.59 53.61 -11.33
N ASP A 9 14.57 53.33 -10.55
CA ASP A 9 14.15 54.17 -9.42
C ASP A 9 15.14 54.11 -8.25
N LEU A 10 15.74 52.93 -7.97
CA LEU A 10 16.83 52.77 -7.01
C LEU A 10 18.07 53.58 -7.42
N LYS A 11 18.48 53.51 -8.69
CA LYS A 11 19.62 54.30 -9.23
C LYS A 11 19.39 55.81 -9.11
N LYS A 12 18.16 56.27 -9.38
CA LYS A 12 17.78 57.69 -9.17
C LYS A 12 17.87 58.06 -7.70
N LEU A 13 17.37 57.21 -6.81
CA LEU A 13 17.41 57.45 -5.36
C LEU A 13 18.85 57.58 -4.84
N GLU A 14 19.73 56.68 -5.26
CA GLU A 14 21.14 56.70 -4.90
C GLU A 14 21.85 57.97 -5.39
N THR A 15 21.53 58.42 -6.61
CA THR A 15 22.06 59.65 -7.18
C THR A 15 21.60 60.87 -6.38
N SER A 16 20.32 60.94 -6.03
CA SER A 16 19.77 62.01 -5.18
C SER A 16 20.42 62.01 -3.80
N ILE A 17 20.57 60.85 -3.15
CA ILE A 17 21.26 60.73 -1.85
C ILE A 17 22.68 61.30 -1.93
N LYS A 18 23.45 60.93 -2.96
CA LYS A 18 24.82 61.44 -3.16
C LYS A 18 24.83 62.96 -3.34
N TRP A 19 23.90 63.51 -4.12
CA TRP A 19 23.84 64.95 -4.38
C TRP A 19 23.47 65.74 -3.11
N PHE A 20 22.39 65.39 -2.41
CA PHE A 20 21.97 66.06 -1.18
C PHE A 20 23.01 65.94 -0.06
N LYS A 21 23.68 64.78 0.07
CA LYS A 21 24.79 64.62 1.02
C LYS A 21 25.93 65.59 0.73
N ARG A 22 26.35 65.73 -0.54
CA ARG A 22 27.39 66.69 -0.93
C ARG A 22 26.97 68.13 -0.64
N SER A 23 25.73 68.50 -0.97
CA SER A 23 25.18 69.83 -0.67
C SER A 23 25.15 70.12 0.83
N ALA A 24 24.80 69.14 1.67
CA ALA A 24 24.82 69.30 3.13
C ALA A 24 26.23 69.55 3.68
N PHE A 25 27.24 68.81 3.19
CA PHE A 25 28.64 69.05 3.58
C PHE A 25 29.17 70.40 3.07
N LEU A 26 28.77 70.84 1.87
CA LEU A 26 29.11 72.17 1.36
C LEU A 26 28.52 73.28 2.24
N LEU A 27 27.28 73.14 2.71
CA LEU A 27 26.65 74.10 3.63
C LEU A 27 27.40 74.18 4.97
N ILE A 28 27.84 73.04 5.51
CA ILE A 28 28.65 73.01 6.73
C ILE A 28 29.98 73.76 6.51
N LEU A 29 30.68 73.46 5.40
CA LEU A 29 31.93 74.13 5.05
C LEU A 29 31.74 75.63 4.83
N LEU A 30 30.63 76.02 4.19
CA LEU A 30 30.28 77.43 4.00
C LEU A 30 30.03 78.13 5.33
N GLY A 31 29.38 77.46 6.27
CA GLY A 31 29.27 77.95 7.64
C GLY A 31 30.64 78.19 8.28
N PHE A 32 31.54 77.20 8.25
CA PHE A 32 32.89 77.36 8.80
C PHE A 32 33.71 78.45 8.09
N ALA A 33 33.54 78.63 6.78
CA ALA A 33 34.16 79.73 6.05
C ALA A 33 33.63 81.09 6.51
N CYS A 34 32.31 81.22 6.74
CA CYS A 34 31.73 82.44 7.32
C CYS A 34 32.30 82.72 8.72
N LEU A 35 32.44 81.71 9.58
CA LEU A 35 33.08 81.86 10.89
C LEU A 35 34.51 82.41 10.77
N TYR A 36 35.29 81.86 9.85
CA TYR A 36 36.66 82.29 9.62
C TYR A 36 36.73 83.76 9.14
N VAL A 37 35.85 84.15 8.22
CA VAL A 37 35.80 85.55 7.72
C VAL A 37 35.45 86.52 8.83
N VAL A 38 34.48 86.19 9.69
CA VAL A 38 34.11 87.03 10.85
C VAL A 38 35.27 87.17 11.83
N HIS A 39 35.95 86.06 12.15
CA HIS A 39 37.14 86.09 13.00
C HIS A 39 38.25 86.97 12.41
N TRP A 40 38.53 86.81 11.11
CA TRP A 40 39.53 87.60 10.40
C TRP A 40 39.19 89.10 10.38
N GLN A 41 37.91 89.46 10.18
CA GLN A 41 37.45 90.86 10.22
C GLN A 41 37.61 91.47 11.61
N ASN A 42 37.29 90.70 12.66
CA ASN A 42 37.41 91.14 14.04
C ASN A 42 38.88 91.43 14.42
N GLU A 43 39.82 90.61 13.97
CA GLU A 43 41.26 90.80 14.24
C GLU A 43 41.90 91.93 13.40
N ASN A 44 41.53 92.09 12.13
CA ASN A 44 42.30 92.89 11.17
C ASN A 44 41.64 94.21 10.73
N VAL A 45 40.34 94.39 10.94
CA VAL A 45 39.60 95.53 10.34
C VAL A 45 38.90 96.38 11.40
N TYR A 46 38.02 95.78 12.21
CA TYR A 46 37.31 96.47 13.30
C TYR A 46 37.11 95.53 14.49
N PRO A 47 37.63 95.85 15.70
CA PRO A 47 37.40 95.03 16.87
C PRO A 47 35.92 95.15 17.28
N MET A 48 35.15 94.09 17.02
CA MET A 48 33.75 93.96 17.44
C MET A 48 33.68 93.50 18.90
N GLN A 49 32.62 93.92 19.59
CA GLN A 49 32.31 93.35 20.90
C GLN A 49 31.82 91.90 20.74
N TRP A 50 32.12 91.03 21.70
CA TRP A 50 31.71 89.62 21.69
C TRP A 50 30.19 89.43 21.51
N ASN A 51 29.38 90.40 21.95
CA ASN A 51 27.93 90.39 21.76
C ASN A 51 27.52 90.55 20.28
N GLU A 52 28.18 91.43 19.52
CA GLU A 52 27.88 91.67 18.10
C GLU A 52 28.27 90.47 17.22
N VAL A 53 29.38 89.82 17.56
CA VAL A 53 29.79 88.55 16.95
C VAL A 53 28.73 87.48 17.24
N GLY A 54 28.29 87.38 18.51
CA GLY A 54 27.24 86.45 18.93
C GLY A 54 25.92 86.66 18.17
N ASP A 55 25.49 87.90 17.96
CA ASP A 55 24.27 88.23 17.23
C ASP A 55 24.35 87.83 15.74
N PHE A 56 25.51 88.04 15.10
CA PHE A 56 25.73 87.58 13.73
C PHE A 56 25.73 86.05 13.61
N LEU A 57 26.38 85.36 14.56
CA LEU A 57 26.40 83.89 14.61
C LEU A 57 25.00 83.32 14.89
N GLY A 58 24.24 83.94 15.79
CA GLY A 58 22.88 83.55 16.12
C GLY A 58 21.91 83.69 14.93
N GLY A 59 22.10 84.70 14.08
CA GLY A 59 21.25 84.93 12.92
C GLY A 59 21.61 84.09 11.68
N THR A 60 22.82 84.28 11.16
CA THR A 60 23.19 83.76 9.83
C THR A 60 23.66 82.31 9.88
N MET A 61 24.44 81.96 10.90
CA MET A 61 25.08 80.63 11.00
C MET A 61 24.07 79.53 11.34
N VAL A 62 23.14 79.84 12.25
CA VAL A 62 22.07 78.92 12.66
C VAL A 62 21.22 78.51 11.46
N GLY A 63 20.90 79.44 10.56
CA GLY A 63 20.15 79.14 9.34
C GLY A 63 20.87 78.17 8.39
N ILE A 64 22.17 78.39 8.15
CA ILE A 64 22.99 77.56 7.27
C ILE A 64 23.14 76.14 7.84
N TRP A 65 23.41 76.01 9.14
CA TRP A 65 23.54 74.72 9.81
C TRP A 65 22.20 74.00 9.98
N SER A 66 21.10 74.73 10.21
CA SER A 66 19.76 74.14 10.24
C SER A 66 19.35 73.57 8.87
N LEU A 67 19.69 74.26 7.78
CA LEU A 67 19.47 73.77 6.42
C LEU A 67 20.31 72.52 6.11
N ALA A 68 21.57 72.48 6.56
CA ALA A 68 22.41 71.29 6.46
C ALA A 68 21.81 70.11 7.25
N GLY A 69 21.31 70.36 8.47
CA GLY A 69 20.60 69.38 9.29
C GLY A 69 19.35 68.83 8.59
N LEU A 70 18.55 69.71 7.98
CA LEU A 70 17.37 69.31 7.19
C LEU A 70 17.76 68.40 6.02
N PHE A 71 18.85 68.70 5.32
CA PHE A 71 19.36 67.84 4.25
C PHE A 71 19.81 66.47 4.76
N PHE A 72 20.43 66.37 5.93
CA PHE A 72 20.76 65.07 6.53
C PHE A 72 19.51 64.27 6.91
N ILE A 73 18.50 64.91 7.49
CA ILE A 73 17.21 64.25 7.78
C ILE A 73 16.57 63.73 6.48
N TYR A 74 16.58 64.55 5.42
CA TYR A 74 16.05 64.14 4.12
C TYR A 74 16.84 62.98 3.49
N VAL A 75 18.18 63.00 3.59
CA VAL A 75 19.03 61.89 3.15
C VAL A 75 18.75 60.62 3.94
N ALA A 76 18.56 60.70 5.26
CA ALA A 76 18.17 59.57 6.09
C ALA A 76 16.80 59.00 5.66
N PHE A 77 15.83 59.88 5.37
CA PHE A 77 14.53 59.48 4.84
C PHE A 77 14.63 58.78 3.48
N LEU A 78 15.46 59.28 2.56
CA LEU A 78 15.71 58.61 1.28
C LEU A 78 16.39 57.25 1.48
N GLY A 79 17.38 57.15 2.38
CA GLY A 79 18.01 55.87 2.72
C GLY A 79 17.00 54.85 3.26
N GLN A 80 16.10 55.28 4.15
CA GLN A 80 15.02 54.43 4.68
C GLN A 80 14.07 53.96 3.57
N LYS A 81 13.70 54.87 2.65
CA LYS A 81 12.88 54.50 1.47
C LYS A 81 13.60 53.50 0.58
N GLN A 82 14.92 53.61 0.39
CA GLN A 82 15.72 52.65 -0.36
C GLN A 82 15.69 51.27 0.28
N GLN A 83 15.90 51.21 1.60
CA GLN A 83 15.86 49.96 2.37
C GLN A 83 14.50 49.28 2.27
N MET A 84 13.40 50.05 2.33
CA MET A 84 12.05 49.52 2.18
C MET A 84 11.83 48.88 0.79
N ILE A 85 12.38 49.46 -0.27
CA ILE A 85 12.29 48.88 -1.62
C ILE A 85 13.05 47.55 -1.70
N TYR A 86 14.26 47.46 -1.14
CA TYR A 86 15.00 46.19 -1.10
C TYR A 86 14.26 45.12 -0.31
N GLN A 87 13.69 45.47 0.86
CA GLN A 87 12.88 44.55 1.65
C GLN A 87 11.66 44.03 0.86
N GLN A 88 10.98 44.89 0.11
CA GLN A 88 9.88 44.47 -0.74
C GLN A 88 10.32 43.52 -1.86
N GLN A 89 11.51 43.71 -2.43
CA GLN A 89 12.06 42.80 -3.44
C GLN A 89 12.38 41.43 -2.84
N GLU A 90 13.06 41.39 -1.70
CA GLU A 90 13.38 40.15 -0.99
C GLU A 90 12.11 39.39 -0.59
N LEU A 91 11.09 40.09 -0.06
CA LEU A 91 9.79 39.49 0.25
C LEU A 91 9.09 38.92 -0.98
N LYS A 92 9.26 39.57 -2.14
CA LYS A 92 8.69 39.06 -3.39
C LYS A 92 9.38 37.77 -3.83
N LEU A 93 10.72 37.76 -3.83
CA LEU A 93 11.49 36.55 -4.17
C LEU A 93 11.15 35.40 -3.23
N ASN A 94 11.09 35.64 -1.93
CA ASN A 94 10.69 34.64 -0.95
C ASN A 94 9.26 34.12 -1.19
N ARG A 95 8.32 34.97 -1.62
CA ARG A 95 6.97 34.53 -1.97
C ARG A 95 6.97 33.65 -3.22
N ASP A 96 7.70 34.06 -4.25
CA ASP A 96 7.83 33.31 -5.50
C ASP A 96 8.47 31.92 -5.22
N ASP A 97 9.52 31.85 -4.39
CA ASP A 97 10.16 30.59 -3.96
C ASP A 97 9.22 29.69 -3.14
N LEU A 98 8.44 30.29 -2.23
CA LEU A 98 7.44 29.55 -1.45
C LEU A 98 6.32 28.99 -2.34
N GLU A 99 5.94 29.70 -3.40
CA GLU A 99 4.96 29.22 -4.37
C GLU A 99 5.49 28.01 -5.14
N LEU A 100 6.73 28.07 -5.64
CA LEU A 100 7.40 26.94 -6.30
C LEU A 100 7.53 25.73 -5.37
N ASN A 101 7.95 25.93 -4.13
CA ASN A 101 8.07 24.85 -3.14
C ASN A 101 6.70 24.21 -2.83
N ARG A 102 5.65 25.03 -2.69
CA ARG A 102 4.28 24.50 -2.53
C ARG A 102 3.84 23.67 -3.73
N GLU A 103 4.20 24.07 -4.94
CA GLU A 103 3.89 23.32 -6.15
C GLU A 103 4.65 21.98 -6.21
N GLU A 104 5.95 21.98 -5.89
CA GLU A 104 6.76 20.77 -5.81
C GLU A 104 6.22 19.78 -4.78
N ILE A 105 5.83 20.26 -3.60
CA ILE A 105 5.19 19.43 -2.56
C ILE A 105 3.87 18.86 -3.07
N ARG A 106 3.05 19.66 -3.76
CA ARG A 106 1.78 19.16 -4.35
C ARG A 106 2.04 18.06 -5.37
N ASN A 107 2.99 18.26 -6.27
CA ASN A 107 3.36 17.28 -7.29
C ASN A 107 3.93 16.01 -6.65
N THR A 108 4.77 16.16 -5.62
CA THR A 108 5.34 15.03 -4.87
C THR A 108 4.27 14.25 -4.11
N ASN A 109 3.34 14.93 -3.44
CA ASN A 109 2.22 14.28 -2.75
C ASN A 109 1.33 13.52 -3.75
N ALA A 110 1.02 14.11 -4.90
CA ALA A 110 0.25 13.42 -5.95
C ALA A 110 0.97 12.18 -6.49
N ALA A 111 2.29 12.26 -6.70
CA ALA A 111 3.11 11.11 -7.12
C ALA A 111 3.15 10.01 -6.06
N LEU A 112 3.25 10.38 -4.77
CA LEU A 112 3.21 9.44 -3.65
C LEU A 112 1.84 8.76 -3.54
N GLU A 113 0.75 9.46 -3.78
CA GLU A 113 -0.59 8.86 -3.81
C GLU A 113 -0.71 7.80 -4.91
N LEU A 114 -0.23 8.10 -6.12
CA LEU A 114 -0.19 7.13 -7.22
C LEU A 114 0.68 5.92 -6.86
N GLN A 115 1.86 6.15 -6.29
CA GLN A 115 2.74 5.08 -5.85
C GLN A 115 2.09 4.19 -4.77
N ARG A 116 1.38 4.79 -3.80
CA ARG A 116 0.65 4.02 -2.76
C ARG A 116 -0.45 3.16 -3.38
N TYR A 117 -1.14 3.69 -4.40
CA TYR A 117 -2.16 2.94 -5.14
C TYR A 117 -1.55 1.75 -5.89
N GLU A 118 -0.45 1.96 -6.62
CA GLU A 118 0.26 0.88 -7.32
C GLU A 118 0.80 -0.19 -6.35
N MET A 119 1.38 0.24 -5.22
CA MET A 119 1.86 -0.68 -4.18
C MET A 119 0.73 -1.52 -3.58
N ALA A 120 -0.47 -0.96 -3.40
CA ALA A 120 -1.62 -1.73 -2.93
C ALA A 120 -2.00 -2.84 -3.92
N ASN A 121 -2.05 -2.54 -5.22
CA ASN A 121 -2.32 -3.53 -6.27
C ASN A 121 -1.22 -4.60 -6.37
N GLN A 122 0.05 -4.20 -6.22
CA GLN A 122 1.19 -5.13 -6.19
C GLN A 122 1.12 -6.06 -4.97
N ASN A 123 0.74 -5.56 -3.81
CA ASN A 123 0.62 -6.36 -2.60
C ASN A 123 -0.45 -7.45 -2.76
N GLU A 124 -1.62 -7.10 -3.32
CA GLU A 124 -2.68 -8.09 -3.60
C GLU A 124 -2.21 -9.16 -4.62
N THR A 125 -1.50 -8.74 -5.67
CA THR A 125 -0.92 -9.68 -6.64
C THR A 125 0.13 -10.59 -5.98
N ALA A 126 0.97 -10.03 -5.10
CA ALA A 126 1.99 -10.78 -4.38
C ALA A 126 1.38 -11.82 -3.42
N LYS A 127 0.30 -11.47 -2.70
CA LYS A 127 -0.43 -12.45 -1.87
C LYS A 127 -0.97 -13.60 -2.70
N ARG A 128 -1.52 -13.32 -3.88
CA ARG A 128 -2.02 -14.35 -4.80
C ARG A 128 -0.88 -15.25 -5.31
N GLN A 129 0.23 -14.67 -5.73
CA GLN A 129 1.43 -15.43 -6.15
C GLN A 129 2.01 -16.28 -5.01
N GLN A 130 2.04 -15.76 -3.77
CA GLN A 130 2.48 -16.52 -2.60
C GLN A 130 1.57 -17.73 -2.34
N PHE A 131 0.25 -17.54 -2.45
CA PHE A 131 -0.69 -18.64 -2.35
C PHE A 131 -0.51 -19.67 -3.45
N GLU A 132 -0.41 -19.24 -4.71
CA GLU A 132 -0.22 -20.14 -5.85
C GLU A 132 1.08 -20.95 -5.70
N SER A 133 2.16 -20.29 -5.28
CA SER A 133 3.43 -20.95 -4.97
C SER A 133 3.29 -21.98 -3.84
N LEU A 134 2.59 -21.62 -2.75
CA LEU A 134 2.31 -22.56 -1.66
C LEU A 134 1.45 -23.73 -2.14
N PHE A 135 0.43 -23.47 -2.94
CA PHE A 135 -0.49 -24.46 -3.49
C PHE A 135 0.24 -25.49 -4.36
N PHE A 136 1.07 -25.04 -5.32
CA PHE A 136 1.84 -25.96 -6.16
C PHE A 136 2.88 -26.76 -5.36
N ASN A 137 3.54 -26.14 -4.37
CA ASN A 137 4.41 -26.88 -3.45
C ASN A 137 3.65 -27.95 -2.64
N MET A 138 2.42 -27.66 -2.23
CA MET A 138 1.56 -28.64 -1.57
C MET A 138 1.15 -29.76 -2.53
N ILE A 139 0.82 -29.46 -3.78
CA ILE A 139 0.56 -30.49 -4.81
C ILE A 139 1.78 -31.39 -4.99
N ASP A 140 2.97 -30.81 -5.17
CA ASP A 140 4.19 -31.59 -5.36
C ASP A 140 4.49 -32.47 -4.15
N THR A 141 4.25 -31.96 -2.95
CA THR A 141 4.38 -32.72 -1.70
C THR A 141 3.37 -33.86 -1.64
N HIS A 142 2.13 -33.64 -2.09
CA HIS A 142 1.11 -34.68 -2.16
C HIS A 142 1.49 -35.79 -3.13
N LEU A 143 1.96 -35.43 -4.32
CA LEU A 143 2.41 -36.41 -5.32
C LEU A 143 3.61 -37.22 -4.82
N LYS A 144 4.53 -36.60 -4.07
CA LYS A 144 5.63 -37.30 -3.37
C LYS A 144 5.11 -38.27 -2.31
N ILE A 145 4.19 -37.82 -1.45
CA ILE A 145 3.54 -38.71 -0.47
C ILE A 145 2.93 -39.90 -1.19
N VAL A 146 2.17 -39.69 -2.28
CA VAL A 146 1.56 -40.78 -3.06
C VAL A 146 2.63 -41.72 -3.62
N ALA A 147 3.73 -41.20 -4.16
CA ALA A 147 4.81 -42.00 -4.72
C ALA A 147 5.57 -42.81 -3.65
N ASP A 148 5.73 -42.25 -2.46
CA ASP A 148 6.48 -42.84 -1.34
C ASP A 148 5.67 -43.89 -0.57
N ILE A 149 4.33 -43.91 -0.71
CA ILE A 149 3.48 -44.96 -0.12
C ILE A 149 3.97 -46.32 -0.61
N ASP A 150 4.28 -47.21 0.34
CA ASP A 150 4.72 -48.55 0.04
C ASP A 150 4.04 -49.61 0.92
N ILE A 151 3.92 -50.81 0.36
CA ILE A 151 3.42 -51.98 1.04
C ILE A 151 4.30 -53.16 0.66
N THR A 152 4.72 -53.92 1.67
CA THR A 152 5.41 -55.20 1.46
C THR A 152 4.41 -56.35 1.54
N VAL A 153 4.26 -57.10 0.45
CA VAL A 153 3.36 -58.26 0.38
C VAL A 153 4.17 -59.55 0.30
N SER A 154 3.89 -60.50 1.20
CA SER A 154 4.49 -61.83 1.17
C SER A 154 4.17 -62.54 -0.15
N GLY A 155 5.20 -62.86 -0.93
CA GLY A 155 5.10 -63.54 -2.23
C GLY A 155 5.01 -62.64 -3.47
N GLU A 156 4.79 -61.33 -3.33
CA GLU A 156 4.67 -60.39 -4.46
C GLU A 156 5.72 -59.26 -4.43
N GLY A 157 6.49 -59.15 -3.35
CA GLY A 157 7.52 -58.12 -3.20
C GLY A 157 6.96 -56.80 -2.69
N LYS A 158 7.71 -55.72 -2.93
CA LYS A 158 7.37 -54.35 -2.53
C LYS A 158 6.53 -53.70 -3.63
N ILE A 159 5.34 -53.22 -3.27
CA ILE A 159 4.45 -52.45 -4.14
C ILE A 159 4.53 -51.00 -3.66
N THR A 160 4.63 -50.05 -4.60
CA THR A 160 4.84 -48.64 -4.29
C THR A 160 3.89 -47.76 -5.09
N GLY A 161 3.65 -46.54 -4.61
CA GLY A 161 2.92 -45.54 -5.37
C GLY A 161 1.43 -45.82 -5.48
N ARG A 162 0.84 -45.45 -6.62
CA ARG A 162 -0.60 -45.62 -6.91
C ARG A 162 -1.04 -47.08 -6.97
N ASP A 163 -0.14 -47.99 -7.28
CA ASP A 163 -0.44 -49.43 -7.37
C ASP A 163 -0.88 -49.99 -6.01
N VAL A 164 -0.47 -49.38 -4.91
CA VAL A 164 -0.93 -49.72 -3.55
C VAL A 164 -2.45 -49.56 -3.43
N PHE A 165 -3.04 -48.49 -3.98
CA PHE A 165 -4.48 -48.25 -3.91
C PHE A 165 -5.25 -49.30 -4.72
N ALA A 166 -4.81 -49.57 -5.96
CA ALA A 166 -5.39 -50.62 -6.80
C ALA A 166 -5.31 -52.00 -6.14
N ARG A 167 -4.17 -52.29 -5.48
CA ARG A 167 -3.95 -53.55 -4.77
C ARG A 167 -4.87 -53.72 -3.57
N CYS A 168 -5.05 -52.68 -2.77
CA CYS A 168 -5.98 -52.66 -1.64
C CYS A 168 -7.42 -52.88 -2.09
N LEU A 169 -7.86 -52.20 -3.15
CA LEU A 169 -9.20 -52.35 -3.71
C LEU A 169 -9.43 -53.77 -4.25
N THR A 170 -8.49 -54.31 -5.02
CA THR A 170 -8.67 -55.62 -5.66
C THR A 170 -8.61 -56.79 -4.70
N LYS A 171 -7.68 -56.83 -3.73
CA LYS A 171 -7.56 -57.98 -2.81
C LYS A 171 -8.37 -57.89 -1.54
N GLU A 172 -8.48 -56.72 -0.94
CA GLU A 172 -9.20 -56.59 0.33
C GLU A 172 -10.68 -56.32 0.05
N LEU A 173 -10.99 -55.32 -0.79
CA LEU A 173 -12.39 -54.99 -1.11
C LEU A 173 -13.03 -55.89 -2.18
N GLY A 174 -12.26 -56.47 -3.08
CA GLY A 174 -12.75 -57.39 -4.11
C GLY A 174 -13.22 -58.75 -3.59
N ARG A 175 -12.82 -59.14 -2.36
CA ARG A 175 -13.23 -60.39 -1.70
C ARG A 175 -14.53 -60.27 -0.89
N ALA A 176 -15.03 -59.06 -0.69
CA ALA A 176 -16.19 -58.77 0.13
C ALA A 176 -17.49 -58.75 -0.69
N ASN A 177 -18.56 -59.32 -0.12
CA ASN A 177 -19.92 -59.19 -0.67
C ASN A 177 -20.42 -57.73 -0.53
N GLU A 178 -21.41 -57.32 -1.33
CA GLU A 178 -21.90 -55.93 -1.36
C GLU A 178 -22.39 -55.42 0.02
N GLY A 179 -22.31 -54.09 0.24
CA GLY A 179 -22.75 -53.44 1.47
C GLY A 179 -21.72 -53.45 2.61
N ASN A 180 -22.16 -53.76 3.84
CA ASN A 180 -21.36 -53.65 5.08
C ASN A 180 -20.08 -54.49 5.07
N SER A 181 -20.03 -55.57 4.29
CA SER A 181 -18.82 -56.41 4.16
C SER A 181 -17.67 -55.67 3.46
N LYS A 182 -17.94 -54.74 2.53
CA LYS A 182 -16.88 -53.92 1.90
C LYS A 182 -16.31 -52.85 2.82
N ILE A 183 -17.14 -52.29 3.69
CA ILE A 183 -16.70 -51.30 4.70
C ILE A 183 -15.81 -51.99 5.74
N GLU A 184 -16.15 -53.21 6.15
CA GLU A 184 -15.32 -53.97 7.08
C GLU A 184 -14.01 -54.47 6.43
N ALA A 185 -14.04 -54.80 5.14
CA ALA A 185 -12.83 -55.07 4.37
C ALA A 185 -11.93 -53.82 4.26
N TYR A 186 -12.52 -52.65 4.03
CA TYR A 186 -11.80 -51.38 4.07
C TYR A 186 -11.20 -51.12 5.46
N ARG A 187 -11.95 -51.34 6.55
CA ARG A 187 -11.44 -51.22 7.93
C ARG A 187 -10.19 -52.08 8.12
N THR A 188 -10.25 -53.33 7.66
CA THR A 188 -9.13 -54.28 7.78
C THR A 188 -7.91 -53.82 6.99
N ALA A 189 -8.12 -53.37 5.74
CA ALA A 189 -7.07 -52.82 4.90
C ALA A 189 -6.45 -51.55 5.50
N TYR A 190 -7.28 -50.62 5.99
CA TYR A 190 -6.84 -49.40 6.62
C TYR A 190 -6.08 -49.68 7.91
N ALA A 191 -6.55 -50.58 8.78
CA ALA A 191 -5.85 -50.93 10.02
C ALA A 191 -4.43 -51.45 9.74
N LYS A 192 -4.26 -52.23 8.66
CA LYS A 192 -2.98 -52.80 8.25
C LYS A 192 -1.98 -51.75 7.72
N TYR A 193 -2.48 -50.70 7.07
CA TYR A 193 -1.66 -49.66 6.43
C TYR A 193 -2.02 -48.24 6.92
N SER A 194 -2.40 -48.13 8.19
CA SER A 194 -3.06 -46.94 8.76
C SER A 194 -2.16 -45.71 8.78
N THR A 195 -0.85 -45.92 8.92
CA THR A 195 0.15 -44.85 8.86
C THR A 195 0.13 -44.18 7.49
N GLU A 196 0.39 -44.95 6.43
CA GLU A 196 0.49 -44.45 5.05
C GLU A 196 -0.80 -43.75 4.59
N PHE A 197 -1.94 -44.42 4.72
CA PHE A 197 -3.21 -43.85 4.32
C PHE A 197 -3.64 -42.68 5.21
N GLY A 198 -3.33 -42.72 6.51
CA GLY A 198 -3.60 -41.64 7.44
C GLY A 198 -2.84 -40.36 7.09
N HIS A 199 -1.56 -40.47 6.70
CA HIS A 199 -0.77 -39.33 6.21
C HIS A 199 -1.34 -38.77 4.91
N TYR A 200 -1.68 -39.65 3.96
CA TYR A 200 -2.29 -39.28 2.68
C TYR A 200 -3.58 -38.46 2.86
N TYR A 201 -4.58 -38.98 3.59
CA TYR A 201 -5.87 -38.31 3.76
C TYR A 201 -5.75 -37.00 4.54
N ARG A 202 -4.91 -36.95 5.59
CA ARG A 202 -4.69 -35.73 6.37
C ARG A 202 -4.06 -34.64 5.52
N PHE A 203 -3.14 -35.01 4.64
CA PHE A 203 -2.49 -34.06 3.75
C PHE A 203 -3.44 -33.59 2.64
N LEU A 204 -4.23 -34.49 2.06
CA LEU A 204 -5.28 -34.12 1.10
C LEU A 204 -6.30 -33.16 1.73
N TYR A 205 -6.79 -33.45 2.93
CA TYR A 205 -7.63 -32.53 3.71
C TYR A 205 -6.93 -31.18 3.90
N ARG A 206 -5.63 -31.16 4.24
CA ARG A 206 -4.89 -29.90 4.45
C ARG A 206 -4.85 -29.03 3.19
N ILE A 207 -4.68 -29.63 2.01
CA ILE A 207 -4.73 -28.90 0.73
C ILE A 207 -6.09 -28.25 0.55
N ILE A 208 -7.17 -29.05 0.67
CA ILE A 208 -8.53 -28.57 0.43
C ILE A 208 -8.94 -27.51 1.46
N SER A 209 -8.62 -27.73 2.75
CA SER A 209 -8.86 -26.76 3.83
C SER A 209 -8.13 -25.45 3.57
N ARG A 210 -6.86 -25.52 3.13
CA ARG A 210 -6.08 -24.31 2.83
C ARG A 210 -6.65 -23.52 1.64
N ILE A 211 -7.21 -24.21 0.63
CA ILE A 211 -7.92 -23.53 -0.47
C ILE A 211 -9.20 -22.87 0.05
N ASP A 212 -9.99 -23.58 0.88
CA ASP A 212 -11.25 -23.02 1.41
C ASP A 212 -11.04 -21.84 2.37
N GLU A 213 -9.98 -21.87 3.17
CA GLU A 213 -9.64 -20.77 4.07
C GLU A 213 -9.23 -19.49 3.32
N GLN A 214 -8.78 -19.59 2.06
CA GLN A 214 -8.23 -18.44 1.37
C GLN A 214 -9.27 -17.46 0.83
N VAL A 215 -8.98 -16.17 1.02
CA VAL A 215 -9.78 -15.06 0.51
C VAL A 215 -9.09 -14.50 -0.73
N PHE A 216 -9.73 -14.67 -1.88
CA PHE A 216 -9.25 -14.20 -3.18
C PHE A 216 -9.86 -12.86 -3.59
N VAL A 217 -11.08 -12.57 -3.11
CA VAL A 217 -11.79 -11.31 -3.37
C VAL A 217 -12.26 -10.73 -2.05
N SER A 218 -11.92 -9.47 -1.79
CA SER A 218 -12.33 -8.74 -0.59
C SER A 218 -13.70 -8.08 -0.79
N LYS A 219 -14.50 -8.00 0.28
CA LYS A 219 -15.78 -7.27 0.27
C LYS A 219 -15.64 -5.82 -0.18
N SER A 220 -14.51 -5.18 0.13
CA SER A 220 -14.20 -3.80 -0.25
C SER A 220 -14.04 -3.57 -1.76
N THR A 221 -13.89 -4.64 -2.54
CA THR A 221 -13.71 -4.58 -4.00
C THR A 221 -15.00 -4.84 -4.77
N LEU A 222 -16.10 -5.14 -4.07
CA LEU A 222 -17.39 -5.46 -4.66
C LEU A 222 -18.25 -4.21 -4.83
N ASP A 223 -19.22 -4.28 -5.74
CA ASP A 223 -20.19 -3.21 -5.98
C ASP A 223 -21.05 -3.00 -4.72
N PRO A 224 -21.09 -1.78 -4.15
CA PRO A 224 -21.90 -1.48 -2.97
C PRO A 224 -23.41 -1.60 -3.21
N ASP A 225 -23.87 -1.48 -4.46
CA ASP A 225 -25.30 -1.43 -4.78
C ASP A 225 -25.96 -2.83 -4.83
N GLY A 226 -25.16 -3.90 -4.75
CA GLY A 226 -25.61 -5.30 -4.81
C GLY A 226 -25.69 -6.02 -3.47
N ASP A 227 -26.06 -7.30 -3.51
CA ASP A 227 -25.95 -8.22 -2.37
C ASP A 227 -24.47 -8.62 -2.17
N ILE A 228 -23.77 -7.80 -1.39
CA ILE A 228 -22.32 -7.92 -1.14
C ILE A 228 -21.96 -9.30 -0.58
N GLU A 229 -22.77 -9.86 0.34
CA GLU A 229 -22.47 -11.15 0.97
C GLU A 229 -22.56 -12.30 -0.05
N LYS A 230 -23.61 -12.29 -0.87
CA LYS A 230 -23.79 -13.28 -1.91
C LYS A 230 -22.70 -13.19 -2.97
N GLU A 231 -22.37 -12.00 -3.45
CA GLU A 231 -21.31 -11.85 -4.45
C GLU A 231 -19.93 -12.23 -3.87
N TYR A 232 -19.63 -11.79 -2.64
CA TYR A 232 -18.39 -12.15 -1.94
C TYR A 232 -18.21 -13.67 -1.87
N PHE A 233 -19.26 -14.37 -1.46
CA PHE A 233 -19.23 -15.83 -1.40
C PHE A 233 -19.04 -16.45 -2.78
N LEU A 234 -19.85 -16.05 -3.77
CA LEU A 234 -19.83 -16.65 -5.11
C LEU A 234 -18.45 -16.49 -5.77
N ARG A 235 -17.89 -15.27 -5.75
CA ARG A 235 -16.58 -14.98 -6.36
C ARG A 235 -15.46 -15.79 -5.71
N ASN A 236 -15.44 -15.87 -4.38
CA ASN A 236 -14.45 -16.68 -3.68
C ASN A 236 -14.67 -18.18 -3.94
N TYR A 237 -15.92 -18.64 -3.94
CA TYR A 237 -16.27 -20.02 -4.22
C TYR A 237 -15.83 -20.46 -5.62
N GLU A 238 -16.05 -19.64 -6.66
CA GLU A 238 -15.62 -19.92 -8.03
C GLU A 238 -14.12 -20.18 -8.11
N VAL A 239 -13.30 -19.27 -7.56
CA VAL A 239 -11.83 -19.42 -7.56
C VAL A 239 -11.39 -20.64 -6.75
N ARG A 240 -11.98 -20.87 -5.56
CA ARG A 240 -11.69 -22.07 -4.75
C ARG A 240 -12.08 -23.35 -5.49
N TYR A 241 -13.19 -23.34 -6.22
CA TYR A 241 -13.66 -24.46 -7.02
C TYR A 241 -12.67 -24.77 -8.15
N GLU A 242 -12.11 -23.76 -8.81
CA GLU A 242 -11.06 -23.94 -9.82
C GLU A 242 -9.84 -24.66 -9.22
N TYR A 243 -9.28 -24.18 -8.11
CA TYR A 243 -8.13 -24.82 -7.45
C TYR A 243 -8.43 -26.25 -6.98
N THR A 244 -9.59 -26.47 -6.34
CA THR A 244 -9.97 -27.82 -5.90
C THR A 244 -10.25 -28.76 -7.07
N SER A 245 -10.68 -28.24 -8.22
CA SER A 245 -10.82 -29.03 -9.44
C SER A 245 -9.49 -29.52 -9.99
N ILE A 246 -8.42 -28.73 -9.86
CA ILE A 246 -7.05 -29.14 -10.19
C ILE A 246 -6.64 -30.30 -9.28
N VAL A 247 -6.80 -30.16 -7.96
CA VAL A 247 -6.48 -31.23 -7.00
C VAL A 247 -7.27 -32.50 -7.32
N ARG A 248 -8.57 -32.38 -7.59
CA ARG A 248 -9.43 -33.51 -7.97
C ARG A 248 -8.95 -34.22 -9.23
N SER A 249 -8.40 -33.50 -10.21
CA SER A 249 -7.87 -34.11 -11.44
C SER A 249 -6.60 -34.94 -11.23
N LEU A 250 -5.89 -34.73 -10.11
CA LEU A 250 -4.69 -35.48 -9.76
C LEU A 250 -5.01 -36.83 -9.11
N LEU A 251 -6.22 -37.00 -8.56
CA LEU A 251 -6.65 -38.21 -7.88
C LEU A 251 -7.05 -39.29 -8.90
N SER A 252 -6.46 -40.48 -8.77
CA SER A 252 -6.87 -41.65 -9.56
C SER A 252 -8.24 -42.18 -9.15
N ASP A 253 -8.83 -42.99 -10.02
CA ASP A 253 -10.09 -43.70 -9.79
C ASP A 253 -10.05 -44.53 -8.50
N GLU A 254 -8.92 -45.20 -8.26
CA GLU A 254 -8.66 -45.99 -7.07
C GLU A 254 -8.55 -45.12 -5.80
N GLU A 255 -7.86 -43.98 -5.88
CA GLU A 255 -7.76 -43.02 -4.79
C GLU A 255 -9.13 -42.45 -4.41
N LEU A 256 -9.97 -42.12 -5.40
CA LEU A 256 -11.33 -41.62 -5.18
C LEU A 256 -12.23 -42.67 -4.51
N GLU A 257 -12.13 -43.93 -4.92
CA GLU A 257 -12.87 -45.03 -4.29
C GLU A 257 -12.42 -45.29 -2.86
N MET A 258 -11.11 -45.28 -2.61
CA MET A 258 -10.55 -45.41 -1.26
C MET A 258 -10.95 -44.24 -0.36
N LEU A 259 -10.95 -43.01 -0.89
CA LEU A 259 -11.43 -41.81 -0.19
C LEU A 259 -12.92 -41.92 0.18
N PHE A 260 -13.76 -42.42 -0.74
CA PHE A 260 -15.18 -42.65 -0.47
C PHE A 260 -15.39 -43.57 0.73
N TYR A 261 -14.70 -44.73 0.75
CA TYR A 261 -14.77 -45.65 1.88
C TYR A 261 -14.17 -45.07 3.17
N ASN A 262 -13.09 -44.27 3.08
CA ASN A 262 -12.49 -43.60 4.22
C ASN A 262 -13.49 -42.68 4.93
N MET A 263 -14.23 -41.89 4.16
CA MET A 263 -15.21 -40.95 4.69
C MET A 263 -16.42 -41.63 5.31
N ILE A 264 -16.85 -42.75 4.71
CA ILE A 264 -17.89 -43.59 5.30
C ILE A 264 -17.43 -44.17 6.64
N PHE A 265 -16.19 -44.62 6.71
CA PHE A 265 -15.67 -45.30 7.89
C PHE A 265 -15.38 -44.36 9.06
N PHE A 266 -14.63 -43.28 8.82
CA PHE A 266 -14.20 -42.35 9.87
C PHE A 266 -15.21 -41.28 10.21
N HIS A 267 -16.19 -41.03 9.32
CA HIS A 267 -17.13 -39.91 9.46
C HIS A 267 -16.41 -38.60 9.78
N ASP A 268 -15.32 -38.27 9.07
CA ASP A 268 -14.53 -37.06 9.37
C ASP A 268 -15.41 -35.81 9.19
N LEU A 269 -15.85 -35.25 10.33
CA LEU A 269 -16.76 -34.12 10.40
C LEU A 269 -16.19 -32.85 9.75
N ARG A 270 -14.87 -32.76 9.55
CA ARG A 270 -14.22 -31.62 8.92
C ARG A 270 -13.98 -31.82 7.44
N PHE A 271 -13.63 -33.05 7.02
CA PHE A 271 -13.32 -33.29 5.61
C PHE A 271 -14.58 -33.56 4.77
N LYS A 272 -15.60 -34.22 5.34
CA LYS A 272 -16.86 -34.50 4.64
C LYS A 272 -17.53 -33.23 4.06
N PRO A 273 -17.69 -32.11 4.82
CA PRO A 273 -18.27 -30.89 4.27
C PRO A 273 -17.49 -30.32 3.07
N LEU A 274 -16.16 -30.42 3.10
CA LEU A 274 -15.31 -29.93 2.00
C LEU A 274 -15.43 -30.81 0.75
N ILE A 275 -15.51 -32.13 0.92
CA ILE A 275 -15.75 -33.07 -0.18
C ILE A 275 -17.08 -32.77 -0.88
N GLU A 276 -18.13 -32.49 -0.09
CA GLU A 276 -19.45 -32.11 -0.59
C GLU A 276 -19.46 -30.72 -1.23
N LYS A 277 -18.81 -29.73 -0.61
CA LYS A 277 -18.74 -28.34 -1.10
C LYS A 277 -18.06 -28.22 -2.47
N TYR A 278 -17.01 -29.01 -2.70
CA TYR A 278 -16.18 -28.95 -3.90
C TYR A 278 -16.38 -30.11 -4.88
N CYS A 279 -17.37 -30.96 -4.63
CA CYS A 279 -17.67 -32.14 -5.46
C CYS A 279 -16.43 -33.02 -5.70
N LEU A 280 -15.64 -33.31 -4.65
CA LEU A 280 -14.36 -34.01 -4.82
C LEU A 280 -14.52 -35.42 -5.42
N LEU A 281 -15.68 -36.05 -5.23
CA LEU A 281 -15.99 -37.40 -5.72
C LEU A 281 -16.71 -37.41 -7.08
N LYS A 282 -16.78 -36.28 -7.79
CA LYS A 282 -17.46 -36.14 -9.09
C LYS A 282 -17.03 -37.16 -10.15
N ASN A 283 -15.78 -37.62 -10.11
CA ASN A 283 -15.20 -38.50 -11.13
C ASN A 283 -15.16 -39.98 -10.69
N ILE A 284 -15.85 -40.38 -9.61
CA ILE A 284 -15.77 -41.77 -9.15
C ILE A 284 -16.32 -42.74 -10.21
N PRO A 285 -15.62 -43.85 -10.53
CA PRO A 285 -16.15 -44.87 -11.42
C PRO A 285 -17.28 -45.63 -10.71
N LYS A 286 -18.53 -45.35 -11.15
CA LYS A 286 -19.81 -45.96 -10.69
C LYS A 286 -20.32 -45.41 -9.33
N PRO A 287 -20.73 -44.12 -9.27
CA PRO A 287 -21.29 -43.53 -8.05
C PRO A 287 -22.58 -44.25 -7.60
N ASP A 288 -23.50 -44.51 -8.54
CA ASP A 288 -24.87 -44.95 -8.25
C ASP A 288 -24.97 -46.31 -7.55
N LYS A 289 -23.99 -47.22 -7.75
CA LYS A 289 -23.96 -48.54 -7.10
C LYS A 289 -23.32 -48.53 -5.71
N LYS A 290 -22.53 -47.51 -5.38
CA LYS A 290 -21.79 -47.42 -4.12
C LYS A 290 -22.56 -46.62 -3.05
N ILE A 291 -23.51 -45.77 -3.48
CA ILE A 291 -24.26 -44.83 -2.64
C ILE A 291 -25.67 -45.32 -2.31
N SER A 292 -26.18 -46.33 -3.01
CA SER A 292 -27.55 -46.85 -2.86
C SER A 292 -27.84 -47.59 -1.55
N ASN A 293 -27.01 -47.41 -0.51
CA ASN A 293 -27.26 -47.95 0.81
C ASN A 293 -27.76 -46.81 1.72
N PRO A 294 -29.02 -46.87 2.23
CA PRO A 294 -29.67 -45.78 2.97
C PRO A 294 -28.95 -45.31 4.24
N ASP A 295 -27.96 -46.04 4.75
CA ASP A 295 -27.15 -45.65 5.92
C ASP A 295 -25.97 -44.70 5.60
N TYR A 296 -25.64 -44.48 4.32
CA TYR A 296 -24.40 -43.79 3.91
C TYR A 296 -24.67 -42.57 3.03
N VAL A 297 -25.25 -41.53 3.64
CA VAL A 297 -25.69 -40.33 2.92
C VAL A 297 -24.53 -39.32 2.80
N PHE A 298 -23.86 -39.32 1.65
CA PHE A 298 -23.27 -38.08 1.13
C PHE A 298 -24.37 -37.26 0.48
N ASP A 299 -24.34 -35.94 0.66
CA ASP A 299 -25.16 -35.05 -0.15
C ASP A 299 -24.77 -35.19 -1.64
N ILE A 300 -25.73 -35.01 -2.55
CA ILE A 300 -25.54 -35.00 -4.01
C ILE A 300 -24.40 -34.05 -4.41
N GLY A 301 -24.15 -33.01 -3.60
CA GLY A 301 -23.02 -32.08 -3.72
C GLY A 301 -21.65 -32.76 -3.83
N ALA A 302 -21.40 -33.93 -3.23
CA ALA A 302 -20.12 -34.63 -3.36
C ALA A 302 -19.80 -35.08 -4.80
N ILE A 303 -20.82 -35.24 -5.65
CA ILE A 303 -20.70 -35.89 -6.97
C ILE A 303 -21.19 -34.97 -8.09
N ARG A 304 -22.11 -34.05 -7.80
CA ARG A 304 -22.63 -33.10 -8.79
C ARG A 304 -22.58 -31.68 -8.25
N LYS A 305 -22.15 -30.74 -9.11
CA LYS A 305 -22.31 -29.30 -8.86
C LYS A 305 -23.80 -29.00 -8.86
N ASN A 306 -24.38 -28.76 -7.68
CA ASN A 306 -25.76 -28.33 -7.55
C ASN A 306 -25.76 -26.85 -7.17
N GLU A 307 -26.02 -25.99 -8.16
CA GLU A 307 -26.01 -24.54 -7.96
C GLU A 307 -27.09 -24.09 -6.98
N ASN A 308 -28.21 -24.82 -6.90
CA ASN A 308 -29.29 -24.54 -5.94
C ASN A 308 -28.97 -25.02 -4.52
N SER A 309 -28.27 -26.15 -4.32
CA SER A 309 -27.92 -26.58 -2.95
C SER A 309 -26.79 -25.75 -2.34
N ASN A 310 -25.87 -25.23 -3.16
CA ASN A 310 -24.84 -24.30 -2.70
C ASN A 310 -25.43 -22.94 -2.32
N LEU A 311 -26.51 -22.50 -3.00
CA LEU A 311 -27.29 -21.32 -2.64
C LEU A 311 -28.19 -21.55 -1.41
N LEU A 312 -28.70 -22.78 -1.18
CA LEU A 312 -29.42 -23.12 0.07
C LEU A 312 -28.47 -23.25 1.28
N LYS A 313 -27.27 -23.80 1.10
CA LYS A 313 -26.22 -23.77 2.12
C LYS A 313 -25.75 -22.35 2.42
N LEU A 314 -25.93 -21.41 1.48
CA LEU A 314 -25.72 -19.97 1.69
C LEU A 314 -26.71 -19.41 2.73
N SER A 315 -28.00 -19.78 2.67
CA SER A 315 -29.00 -19.33 3.64
C SER A 315 -28.77 -19.94 5.03
N GLU A 316 -28.32 -21.19 5.13
CA GLU A 316 -28.03 -21.83 6.42
C GLU A 316 -26.74 -21.32 7.09
N PHE A 317 -25.80 -20.75 6.34
CA PHE A 317 -24.56 -20.15 6.88
C PHE A 317 -24.68 -18.66 7.21
N LEU A 318 -25.76 -17.99 6.75
CA LEU A 318 -26.02 -16.57 6.96
C LEU A 318 -27.07 -16.31 8.07
N GLU A 319 -27.66 -17.35 8.66
CA GLU A 319 -28.47 -17.32 9.90
C GLU A 319 -27.64 -17.67 11.15
#